data_AF-A0A816GBS9-F1
#
_entry.id   AF-A0A816GBS9-F1
#
_cell.length_a   1.000
_cell.length_b   1.000
_cell.length_c   1.000
_cell.angle_alpha   90.00
_cell.angle_beta   90.00
_cell.angle_gamma   90.00
#
_symmetry.space_group_name_H-M   'P 1'
#
loop_
_entity.id
_entity.type
_entity.pdbx_description
1 polymer ?
#
loop_
_entity_poly.entity_id
_entity_poly.type
_entity_poly.pdbx_seq_one_letter_code
_entity_poly.pdbx_strand_id
1 'polypeptide(L)'
;LYTAVSSDSKGIWRAQLALATCDQNCLTKTNWKYYGPLFPNVFWSKSGSLLVHNDTHRYLFFNDSHISIAQTKDLIHYDLSSAFLLKTRPDHFDSELVEAGPQPLKLSDKNYLFLYNSGRKTTIPNPKPGWNIQYNLGWAILNGDDPTQVLARSEQPILSPELDWEKCDNSSGIWANRGLTPLVIFVEGWKQTAENTFLVWYQGCDSTMGLAELKVYFS
;
A
#
# COMPACT_ATOMS: atom_id res chain seq x y z
N LEU A 1 -8.04 -0.14 -9.37
CA LEU A 1 -8.51 0.09 -7.98
C LEU A 1 -8.15 1.52 -7.60
N TYR A 2 -8.97 2.20 -6.82
CA TYR A 2 -8.69 3.56 -6.35
C TYR A 2 -9.43 3.83 -5.04
N THR A 3 -9.00 4.82 -4.27
CA THR A 3 -9.74 5.28 -3.09
C THR A 3 -10.75 6.34 -3.51
N ALA A 4 -12.03 6.06 -3.38
CA ALA A 4 -13.11 7.02 -3.60
C ALA A 4 -13.44 7.73 -2.28
N VAL A 5 -13.57 9.05 -2.33
CA VAL A 5 -14.01 9.86 -1.19
C VAL A 5 -15.44 10.33 -1.44
N SER A 6 -16.31 10.18 -0.45
CA SER A 6 -17.70 10.64 -0.50
C SER A 6 -18.15 11.19 0.85
N SER A 7 -19.21 12.00 0.86
CA SER A 7 -19.85 12.50 2.08
C SER A 7 -21.34 12.20 2.06
N ASP A 8 -21.93 11.89 3.22
CA ASP A 8 -23.37 11.81 3.36
C ASP A 8 -24.02 13.20 3.54
N SER A 9 -25.36 13.25 3.60
CA SER A 9 -26.12 14.49 3.79
C SER A 9 -25.87 15.20 5.12
N LYS A 10 -25.20 14.54 6.07
CA LYS A 10 -24.79 15.10 7.37
C LYS A 10 -23.34 15.59 7.35
N GLY A 11 -22.65 15.51 6.21
CA GLY A 11 -21.25 15.91 6.06
C GLY A 11 -20.25 14.89 6.63
N ILE A 12 -20.67 13.64 6.87
CA ILE A 12 -19.76 12.59 7.31
C ILE A 12 -19.00 12.07 6.09
N TRP A 13 -17.68 12.27 6.09
CA TRP A 13 -16.78 11.83 5.03
C TRP A 13 -16.39 10.35 5.19
N ARG A 14 -16.27 9.66 4.05
CA ARG A 14 -15.81 8.27 3.94
C ARG A 14 -14.74 8.16 2.85
N ALA A 15 -13.78 7.29 3.08
CA ALA A 15 -12.84 6.82 2.06
C ALA A 15 -13.09 5.32 1.84
N GLN A 16 -13.37 4.92 0.60
CA GLN A 16 -13.69 3.53 0.28
C GLN A 16 -12.89 3.04 -0.93
N LEU A 17 -12.40 1.81 -0.86
CA LEU A 17 -11.72 1.16 -1.95
C LEU A 17 -12.75 0.87 -3.05
N ALA A 18 -12.51 1.42 -4.23
CA ALA A 18 -13.41 1.37 -5.36
C ALA A 18 -12.75 0.77 -6.59
N LEU A 19 -13.60 0.30 -7.50
CA LEU A 19 -13.21 -0.34 -8.74
C LEU A 19 -13.61 0.49 -9.95
N ALA A 20 -12.67 0.61 -10.87
CA ALA A 20 -12.93 0.98 -12.25
C ALA A 20 -12.19 0.00 -13.16
N THR A 21 -12.80 -0.35 -14.29
CA THR A 21 -12.19 -1.19 -15.31
C THR A 21 -12.12 -0.43 -16.63
N CYS A 22 -11.16 -0.83 -17.45
CA CYS A 22 -11.02 -0.38 -18.83
C CYS A 22 -10.45 -1.55 -19.63
N ASP A 23 -11.06 -1.82 -20.78
CA ASP A 23 -10.70 -2.88 -21.71
C ASP A 23 -9.87 -2.35 -22.90
N GLN A 24 -10.12 -1.10 -23.33
CA GLN A 24 -9.44 -0.48 -24.46
C GLN A 24 -9.18 1.03 -24.24
N ASN A 25 -7.98 1.48 -24.62
CA ASN A 25 -7.57 2.89 -24.55
C ASN A 25 -7.83 3.55 -23.18
N CYS A 26 -7.14 3.05 -22.15
CA CYS A 26 -7.31 3.47 -20.75
C CYS A 26 -6.71 4.84 -20.41
N LEU A 27 -6.24 5.59 -21.41
CA LEU A 27 -5.78 6.97 -21.26
C LEU A 27 -6.94 7.97 -21.36
N THR A 28 -8.11 7.56 -21.88
CA THR A 28 -9.28 8.42 -22.02
C THR A 28 -10.26 8.19 -20.86
N LYS A 29 -10.59 9.25 -20.09
CA LYS A 29 -11.49 9.16 -18.92
C LYS A 29 -12.84 8.50 -19.21
N THR A 30 -13.43 8.76 -20.37
CA THR A 30 -14.75 8.24 -20.77
C THR A 30 -14.76 6.74 -21.06
N ASN A 31 -13.60 6.12 -21.22
CA ASN A 31 -13.48 4.68 -21.50
C ASN A 31 -13.47 3.82 -20.23
N TRP A 32 -13.43 4.46 -19.05
CA TRP A 32 -13.45 3.77 -17.78
C TRP A 32 -14.88 3.50 -17.32
N LYS A 33 -15.17 2.23 -16.99
CA LYS A 33 -16.40 1.84 -16.31
C LYS A 33 -16.16 1.85 -14.80
N TYR A 34 -16.89 2.69 -14.09
CA TYR A 34 -16.81 2.81 -12.63
C TYR A 34 -17.87 1.90 -11.97
N TYR A 35 -17.44 1.11 -11.00
CA TYR A 35 -18.29 0.18 -10.25
C TYR A 35 -18.61 0.70 -8.84
N GLY A 36 -17.86 1.71 -8.37
CA GLY A 36 -18.00 2.25 -7.03
C GLY A 36 -17.26 1.42 -5.96
N PRO A 37 -17.61 1.61 -4.67
CA PRO A 37 -16.99 0.90 -3.56
C PRO A 37 -17.11 -0.62 -3.68
N LEU A 38 -16.00 -1.34 -3.53
CA LEU A 38 -15.99 -2.81 -3.49
C LEU A 38 -16.71 -3.36 -2.26
N PHE A 39 -16.65 -2.63 -1.15
CA PHE A 39 -17.27 -2.99 0.12
C PHE A 39 -18.17 -1.85 0.62
N PRO A 40 -19.39 -1.68 0.05
CA PRO A 40 -20.24 -0.52 0.34
C PRO A 40 -20.59 -0.34 1.83
N ASN A 41 -20.65 -1.45 2.58
CA ASN A 41 -20.97 -1.47 4.00
C ASN A 41 -19.76 -1.21 4.91
N VAL A 42 -18.53 -1.19 4.37
CA VAL A 42 -17.32 -0.90 5.12
C VAL A 42 -17.08 0.59 5.10
N PHE A 43 -17.15 1.24 6.26
CA PHE A 43 -17.07 2.69 6.40
C PHE A 43 -15.76 3.28 5.87
N TRP A 44 -14.65 2.59 6.12
CA TRP A 44 -13.31 2.98 5.70
C TRP A 44 -12.58 1.80 5.07
N SER A 45 -12.22 1.94 3.79
CA SER A 45 -11.37 0.98 3.08
C SER A 45 -10.54 1.72 2.04
N LYS A 46 -9.31 1.30 1.81
CA LYS A 46 -8.45 1.87 0.75
C LYS A 46 -7.34 0.90 0.38
N SER A 47 -6.48 1.32 -0.54
CA SER A 47 -5.15 0.71 -0.77
C SER A 47 -5.24 -0.74 -1.15
N GLY A 48 -5.67 -1.01 -2.39
CA GLY A 48 -5.88 -2.36 -2.89
C GLY A 48 -4.66 -2.90 -3.63
N SER A 49 -4.20 -4.07 -3.22
CA SER A 49 -3.14 -4.86 -3.83
C SER A 49 -3.72 -6.16 -4.39
N LEU A 50 -3.84 -6.24 -5.71
CA LEU A 50 -4.47 -7.37 -6.41
C LEU A 50 -3.42 -8.38 -6.84
N LEU A 51 -3.54 -9.62 -6.36
CA LEU A 51 -2.78 -10.78 -6.83
C LEU A 51 -3.65 -11.69 -7.69
N VAL A 52 -3.33 -11.78 -8.98
CA VAL A 52 -3.85 -12.84 -9.85
C VAL A 52 -2.97 -14.07 -9.66
N HIS A 53 -3.35 -14.95 -8.73
CA HIS A 53 -2.54 -16.11 -8.36
C HIS A 53 -2.65 -17.23 -9.43
N ASN A 54 -3.87 -17.50 -9.89
CA ASN A 54 -4.15 -18.35 -11.06
C ASN A 54 -5.50 -17.97 -11.69
N ASP A 55 -5.95 -18.72 -12.70
CA ASP A 55 -7.19 -18.44 -13.43
C ASP A 55 -8.43 -18.39 -12.53
N THR A 56 -8.44 -19.22 -11.47
CA THR A 56 -9.60 -19.43 -10.59
C THR A 56 -9.46 -18.80 -9.20
N HIS A 57 -8.24 -18.45 -8.78
CA HIS A 57 -7.94 -17.90 -7.45
C HIS A 57 -7.21 -16.57 -7.59
N ARG A 58 -7.84 -15.51 -7.10
CA ARG A 58 -7.31 -14.14 -7.10
C ARG A 58 -7.59 -13.53 -5.75
N TYR A 59 -6.61 -12.81 -5.22
CA TYR A 59 -6.64 -12.24 -3.88
C TYR A 59 -6.53 -10.73 -3.98
N LEU A 60 -7.33 -10.03 -3.19
CA LEU A 60 -7.21 -8.61 -2.93
C LEU A 60 -6.75 -8.45 -1.48
N PHE A 61 -5.55 -7.92 -1.31
CA PHE A 61 -5.06 -7.46 -0.02
C PHE A 61 -5.33 -5.96 0.08
N PHE A 62 -5.95 -5.49 1.16
CA PHE A 62 -6.34 -4.08 1.22
C PHE A 62 -6.46 -3.52 2.64
N ASN A 63 -6.69 -2.20 2.73
CA ASN A 63 -6.95 -1.39 3.93
C ASN A 63 -5.68 -0.82 4.61
N ASP A 64 -5.86 0.14 5.55
CA ASP A 64 -4.80 0.98 6.15
C ASP A 64 -4.78 1.02 7.70
N SER A 65 -5.06 -0.10 8.34
CA SER A 65 -4.83 -0.28 9.80
C SER A 65 -4.44 -1.72 10.07
N HIS A 66 -5.16 -2.64 9.44
CA HIS A 66 -4.79 -4.02 9.23
C HIS A 66 -5.00 -4.33 7.75
N ILE A 67 -4.21 -5.23 7.20
CA ILE A 67 -4.37 -5.65 5.81
C ILE A 67 -5.37 -6.81 5.77
N SER A 68 -6.55 -6.53 5.24
CA SER A 68 -7.63 -7.48 5.01
C SER A 68 -7.39 -8.32 3.76
N ILE A 69 -8.09 -9.45 3.65
CA ILE A 69 -8.07 -10.33 2.48
C ILE A 69 -9.48 -10.41 1.90
N ALA A 70 -9.59 -10.30 0.58
CA ALA A 70 -10.79 -10.71 -0.15
C ALA A 70 -10.40 -11.58 -1.35
N GLN A 71 -11.32 -12.43 -1.80
CA GLN A 71 -11.12 -13.28 -2.98
C GLN A 71 -12.08 -12.89 -4.09
N THR A 72 -11.69 -13.10 -5.34
CA THR A 72 -12.55 -12.85 -6.50
C THR A 72 -12.35 -13.89 -7.58
N LYS A 73 -13.42 -14.20 -8.31
CA LYS A 73 -13.40 -15.08 -9.49
C LYS A 73 -13.49 -14.30 -10.81
N ASP A 74 -14.01 -13.08 -10.78
CA ASP A 74 -14.34 -12.29 -11.97
C ASP A 74 -13.72 -10.87 -11.98
N LEU A 75 -12.94 -10.52 -10.95
CA LEU A 75 -12.34 -9.20 -10.73
C LEU A 75 -13.34 -8.06 -10.48
N ILE A 76 -14.63 -8.37 -10.39
CA ILE A 76 -15.72 -7.41 -10.16
C ILE A 76 -16.30 -7.58 -8.76
N HIS A 77 -16.57 -8.82 -8.36
CA HIS A 77 -17.16 -9.16 -7.06
C HIS A 77 -16.10 -9.78 -6.15
N TYR A 78 -16.05 -9.31 -4.91
CA TYR A 78 -15.03 -9.70 -3.94
C TYR A 78 -15.68 -10.25 -2.67
N ASP A 79 -15.33 -11.49 -2.34
CA ASP A 79 -15.74 -12.16 -1.11
C ASP A 79 -14.75 -11.82 0.01
N LEU A 80 -15.21 -11.07 1.01
CA LEU A 80 -14.39 -10.61 2.13
C LEU A 80 -14.10 -11.76 3.11
N SER A 81 -12.83 -11.98 3.43
CA SER A 81 -12.41 -12.87 4.51
C SER A 81 -12.58 -12.19 5.87
N SER A 82 -12.87 -12.99 6.91
CA SER A 82 -12.83 -12.54 8.31
C SER A 82 -11.41 -12.44 8.87
N ALA A 83 -10.41 -13.01 8.16
CA ALA A 83 -9.01 -12.97 8.54
C ALA A 83 -8.30 -11.75 7.98
N PHE A 84 -7.29 -11.28 8.72
CA PHE A 84 -6.33 -10.29 8.24
C PHE A 84 -5.05 -11.00 7.78
N LEU A 85 -4.46 -10.53 6.69
CA LEU A 85 -3.13 -10.93 6.25
C LEU A 85 -2.08 -10.42 7.25
N LEU A 86 -2.07 -9.10 7.48
CA LEU A 86 -1.16 -8.45 8.42
C LEU A 86 -1.96 -7.60 9.42
N LYS A 87 -1.61 -7.71 10.70
CA LYS A 87 -2.02 -6.78 11.76
C LYS A 87 -0.85 -5.88 12.15
N THR A 88 -1.16 -4.75 12.79
CA THR A 88 -0.14 -3.92 13.45
C THR A 88 0.52 -4.72 14.57
N ARG A 89 1.79 -4.41 14.85
CA ARG A 89 2.56 -5.04 15.91
C ARG A 89 2.97 -3.97 16.93
N PRO A 90 2.52 -4.06 18.20
CA PRO A 90 2.99 -3.17 19.24
C PRO A 90 4.52 -3.11 19.30
N ASP A 91 5.06 -1.93 19.59
CA ASP A 91 6.51 -1.68 19.73
C ASP A 91 7.36 -1.98 18.49
N HIS A 92 6.73 -2.06 17.30
CA HIS A 92 7.43 -2.21 16.02
C HIS A 92 7.24 -0.99 15.12
N PHE A 93 7.92 -0.99 13.98
CA PHE A 93 7.84 0.10 13.02
C PHE A 93 6.48 0.20 12.30
N ASP A 94 5.64 -0.82 12.47
CA ASP A 94 4.30 -0.98 11.93
C ASP A 94 3.24 -1.09 13.03
N SER A 95 3.41 -0.28 14.07
CA SER A 95 2.61 -0.28 15.29
C SER A 95 1.30 0.51 15.18
N GLU A 96 1.26 1.57 14.39
CA GLU A 96 0.09 2.45 14.28
C GLU A 96 -0.80 2.04 13.11
N LEU A 97 -0.20 1.64 12.00
CA LEU A 97 -0.91 1.12 10.84
C LEU A 97 -0.02 0.21 10.00
N VAL A 98 -0.70 -0.69 9.28
CA VAL A 98 -0.18 -1.33 8.07
C VAL A 98 -1.15 -1.08 6.94
N GLU A 99 -0.60 -0.82 5.76
CA GLU A 99 -1.35 -0.45 4.57
C GLU A 99 -0.78 -1.19 3.36
N ALA A 100 -1.66 -1.82 2.58
CA ALA A 100 -1.21 -2.62 1.44
C ALA A 100 -0.50 -1.75 0.38
N GLY A 101 0.66 -2.22 -0.08
CA GLY A 101 1.40 -1.60 -1.17
C GLY A 101 0.92 -2.07 -2.56
N PRO A 102 1.79 -2.05 -3.58
CA PRO A 102 1.46 -2.58 -4.90
C PRO A 102 1.23 -4.10 -4.87
N GLN A 103 0.85 -4.67 -6.02
CA GLN A 103 0.62 -6.11 -6.17
C GLN A 103 1.84 -6.94 -5.70
N PRO A 104 1.63 -8.13 -5.08
CA PRO A 104 2.74 -8.97 -4.68
C PRO A 104 3.59 -9.42 -5.87
N LEU A 105 4.87 -9.62 -5.59
CA LEU A 105 5.96 -9.88 -6.51
C LEU A 105 6.33 -11.35 -6.48
N LYS A 106 6.25 -12.07 -7.60
CA LYS A 106 6.68 -13.46 -7.64
C LYS A 106 8.21 -13.55 -7.62
N LEU A 107 8.74 -14.33 -6.69
CA LEU A 107 10.17 -14.62 -6.55
C LEU A 107 10.55 -15.91 -7.28
N SER A 108 11.85 -16.16 -7.47
CA SER A 108 12.34 -17.34 -8.19
C SER A 108 12.05 -18.68 -7.48
N ASP A 109 11.88 -18.66 -6.16
CA ASP A 109 11.43 -19.80 -5.35
C ASP A 109 9.91 -20.06 -5.42
N LYS A 110 9.19 -19.26 -6.22
CA LYS A 110 7.72 -19.26 -6.42
C LYS A 110 6.90 -18.64 -5.30
N ASN A 111 7.51 -18.19 -4.19
CA ASN A 111 6.85 -17.40 -3.18
C ASN A 111 6.59 -15.96 -3.66
N TYR A 112 5.84 -15.18 -2.89
CA TYR A 112 5.55 -13.79 -3.23
C TYR A 112 6.17 -12.82 -2.22
N LEU A 113 6.97 -11.87 -2.70
CA LEU A 113 7.30 -10.68 -1.93
C LEU A 113 6.09 -9.74 -1.90
N PHE A 114 5.64 -9.38 -0.71
CA PHE A 114 4.60 -8.38 -0.50
C PHE A 114 5.18 -7.18 0.24
N LEU A 115 5.23 -6.04 -0.45
CA LEU A 115 5.62 -4.77 0.16
C LEU A 115 4.39 -4.09 0.77
N TYR A 116 4.54 -3.56 1.98
CA TYR A 116 3.48 -2.84 2.67
C TYR A 116 4.00 -1.54 3.28
N ASN A 117 3.14 -0.54 3.28
CA ASN A 117 3.36 0.72 3.96
C ASN A 117 3.01 0.55 5.44
N SER A 118 3.71 1.26 6.30
CA SER A 118 3.55 1.13 7.75
C SER A 118 3.69 2.47 8.42
N GLY A 119 3.13 2.60 9.63
CA GLY A 119 3.29 3.80 10.45
C GLY A 119 3.67 3.44 11.88
N ARG A 120 4.53 4.28 12.47
CA ARG A 120 4.83 4.28 13.91
C ARG A 120 4.74 5.68 14.47
N LYS A 121 4.38 5.80 15.75
CA LYS A 121 4.52 7.06 16.48
C LYS A 121 5.99 7.49 16.51
N THR A 122 6.21 8.79 16.40
CA THR A 122 7.53 9.41 16.45
C THR A 122 7.46 10.73 17.22
N THR A 123 8.57 11.10 17.84
CA THR A 123 8.77 12.40 18.47
C THR A 123 9.66 13.31 17.64
N ILE A 124 10.03 12.90 16.42
CA ILE A 124 10.83 13.72 15.50
C ILE A 124 10.03 15.00 15.19
N PRO A 125 10.56 16.19 15.53
CA PRO A 125 9.90 17.46 15.23
C PRO A 125 9.68 17.60 13.73
N ASN A 126 8.47 18.00 13.36
CA ASN A 126 8.10 18.19 11.97
C ASN A 126 7.11 19.37 11.86
N PRO A 127 6.96 19.97 10.67
CA PRO A 127 6.24 21.21 10.52
C PRO A 127 4.71 21.06 10.44
N LYS A 128 4.19 19.83 10.34
CA LYS A 128 2.76 19.57 10.22
C LYS A 128 2.11 19.54 11.62
N PRO A 129 1.20 20.48 11.96
CA PRO A 129 0.60 20.53 13.29
C PRO A 129 -0.15 19.23 13.62
N GLY A 130 0.08 18.71 14.84
CA GLY A 130 -0.59 17.50 15.32
C GLY A 130 -0.14 16.20 14.65
N TRP A 131 0.90 16.23 13.80
CA TRP A 131 1.40 15.04 13.14
C TRP A 131 2.58 14.43 13.88
N ASN A 132 2.47 13.15 14.21
CA ASN A 132 3.48 12.41 14.96
C ASN A 132 3.67 10.98 14.45
N ILE A 133 3.38 10.73 13.17
CA ILE A 133 3.59 9.41 12.54
C ILE A 133 4.77 9.49 11.57
N GLN A 134 5.66 8.52 11.65
CA GLN A 134 6.68 8.24 10.64
C GLN A 134 6.23 7.03 9.82
N TYR A 135 6.20 7.18 8.51
CA TYR A 135 5.83 6.11 7.59
C TYR A 135 7.06 5.41 7.05
N ASN A 136 7.01 4.08 7.05
CA ASN A 136 8.12 3.24 6.65
C ASN A 136 7.64 2.15 5.68
N LEU A 137 8.59 1.60 4.93
CA LEU A 137 8.36 0.44 4.07
C LEU A 137 8.71 -0.84 4.83
N GLY A 138 7.79 -1.80 4.83
CA GLY A 138 8.03 -3.17 5.30
C GLY A 138 7.87 -4.19 4.18
N TRP A 139 8.28 -5.43 4.45
CA TRP A 139 8.09 -6.56 3.54
C TRP A 139 7.55 -7.79 4.28
N ALA A 140 6.81 -8.61 3.55
CA ALA A 140 6.42 -9.96 3.93
C ALA A 140 6.67 -10.92 2.76
N ILE A 141 7.02 -12.17 3.06
CA ILE A 141 7.02 -13.25 2.08
C ILE A 141 5.74 -14.06 2.28
N LEU A 142 4.93 -14.13 1.24
CA LEU A 142 3.70 -14.92 1.19
C LEU A 142 4.00 -16.26 0.53
N ASN A 143 3.34 -17.31 1.01
CA ASN A 143 3.48 -18.65 0.47
C ASN A 143 3.00 -18.68 -1.00
N GLY A 144 3.82 -19.29 -1.86
CA GLY A 144 3.55 -19.44 -3.29
C GLY A 144 2.33 -20.29 -3.62
N ASP A 145 1.98 -21.26 -2.76
CA ASP A 145 0.84 -22.16 -2.94
C ASP A 145 -0.44 -21.59 -2.29
N ASP A 146 -0.31 -20.91 -1.16
CA ASP A 146 -1.40 -20.24 -0.45
C ASP A 146 -0.99 -18.81 -0.04
N PRO A 147 -1.26 -17.80 -0.88
CA PRO A 147 -0.87 -16.41 -0.61
C PRO A 147 -1.52 -15.77 0.63
N THR A 148 -2.44 -16.47 1.31
CA THR A 148 -2.98 -16.02 2.59
C THR A 148 -2.06 -16.32 3.77
N GLN A 149 -1.04 -17.15 3.57
CA GLN A 149 -0.04 -17.51 4.59
C GLN A 149 1.22 -16.65 4.46
N VAL A 150 1.60 -16.01 5.57
CA VAL A 150 2.83 -15.22 5.67
C VAL A 150 3.95 -16.12 6.20
N LEU A 151 4.95 -16.40 5.36
CA LEU A 151 6.13 -17.20 5.69
C LEU A 151 7.17 -16.42 6.50
N ALA A 152 7.34 -15.15 6.16
CA ALA A 152 8.27 -14.25 6.84
C ALA A 152 7.75 -12.81 6.77
N ARG A 153 8.11 -12.00 7.76
CA ARG A 153 7.81 -10.56 7.80
C ARG A 153 9.04 -9.83 8.32
N SER A 154 9.29 -8.65 7.78
CA SER A 154 10.42 -7.82 8.18
C SER A 154 10.32 -7.39 9.64
N GLU A 155 11.39 -7.56 10.42
CA GLU A 155 11.49 -7.08 11.80
C GLU A 155 11.87 -5.60 11.89
N GLN A 156 12.50 -5.08 10.84
CA GLN A 156 12.89 -3.67 10.69
C GLN A 156 12.35 -3.13 9.36
N PRO A 157 12.15 -1.81 9.24
CA PRO A 157 11.78 -1.22 7.97
C PRO A 157 12.92 -1.40 6.95
N ILE A 158 12.55 -1.64 5.69
CA ILE A 158 13.48 -1.69 4.55
C ILE A 158 13.86 -0.27 4.12
N LEU A 159 12.92 0.67 4.23
CA LEU A 159 13.15 2.10 4.00
C LEU A 159 12.42 2.91 5.07
N SER A 160 13.10 3.93 5.57
CA SER A 160 12.58 4.97 6.45
C SER A 160 12.98 6.34 5.87
N PRO A 161 12.28 7.43 6.23
CA PRO A 161 12.63 8.76 5.75
C PRO A 161 14.03 9.20 6.19
N GLU A 162 14.93 9.41 5.23
CA GLU A 162 16.33 9.77 5.45
C GLU A 162 16.77 10.98 4.61
N LEU A 163 16.19 11.16 3.42
CA LEU A 163 16.47 12.25 2.51
C LEU A 163 15.62 13.48 2.85
N ASP A 164 16.09 14.67 2.46
CA ASP A 164 15.42 15.94 2.79
C ASP A 164 13.98 16.03 2.25
N TRP A 165 13.71 15.38 1.12
CA TRP A 165 12.37 15.34 0.52
C TRP A 165 11.46 14.25 1.12
N GLU A 166 12.03 13.24 1.79
CA GLU A 166 11.28 12.20 2.51
C GLU A 166 10.91 12.67 3.92
N LYS A 167 11.89 13.28 4.62
CA LYS A 167 11.66 13.94 5.91
C LYS A 167 10.72 15.11 5.77
N CYS A 168 10.94 15.94 4.75
CA CYS A 168 10.12 17.10 4.41
C CYS A 168 9.84 18.02 5.61
N ASP A 169 10.91 18.38 6.32
CA ASP A 169 10.84 19.27 7.47
C ASP A 169 10.97 20.76 7.07
N ASN A 170 11.08 21.65 8.07
CA ASN A 170 11.21 23.09 7.84
C ASN A 170 12.45 23.51 7.03
N SER A 171 13.48 22.66 6.93
CA SER A 171 14.67 22.92 6.12
C SER A 171 14.51 22.46 4.67
N SER A 172 13.48 21.67 4.38
CA SER A 172 13.22 21.13 3.05
C SER A 172 12.59 22.16 2.12
N GLY A 173 13.23 22.40 0.96
CA GLY A 173 12.64 23.23 -0.10
C GLY A 173 11.33 22.65 -0.67
N ILE A 174 11.09 21.34 -0.50
CA ILE A 174 9.82 20.71 -0.86
C ILE A 174 8.71 21.16 0.10
N TRP A 175 8.97 21.14 1.42
CA TRP A 175 8.00 21.55 2.43
C TRP A 175 7.55 23.00 2.22
N ALA A 176 8.50 23.91 2.03
CA ALA A 176 8.22 25.34 1.89
C ALA A 176 7.33 25.69 0.66
N ASN A 177 7.25 24.81 -0.34
CA ASN A 177 6.55 25.06 -1.59
C ASN A 177 5.26 24.24 -1.71
N ARG A 178 5.36 22.92 -1.54
CA ARG A 178 4.28 21.99 -1.92
C ARG A 178 4.09 20.79 -0.99
N GLY A 179 4.94 20.61 0.02
CA GLY A 179 4.90 19.44 0.90
C GLY A 179 3.62 19.36 1.73
N LEU A 180 3.10 18.13 1.94
CA LEU A 180 1.83 17.92 2.66
C LEU A 180 1.97 17.03 3.89
N THR A 181 2.84 16.02 3.86
CA THR A 181 2.99 15.06 4.97
C THR A 181 4.46 14.72 5.23
N PRO A 182 5.06 15.20 6.32
CA PRO A 182 6.46 14.93 6.61
C PRO A 182 6.68 13.50 7.10
N LEU A 183 7.94 13.06 7.05
CA LEU A 183 8.39 11.74 7.51
C LEU A 183 7.67 10.59 6.79
N VAL A 184 7.63 10.64 5.46
CA VAL A 184 6.92 9.65 4.64
C VAL A 184 7.86 8.92 3.68
N ILE A 185 7.81 7.60 3.75
CA ILE A 185 8.09 6.68 2.65
C ILE A 185 6.82 5.90 2.37
N PHE A 186 6.34 5.92 1.13
CA PHE A 186 5.11 5.22 0.78
C PHE A 186 5.23 4.55 -0.60
N VAL A 187 5.31 3.21 -0.66
CA VAL A 187 5.49 2.46 -1.90
C VAL A 187 4.23 2.50 -2.78
N GLU A 188 4.41 2.66 -4.09
CA GLU A 188 3.33 2.79 -5.07
C GLU A 188 3.39 1.73 -6.18
N GLY A 189 4.58 1.28 -6.55
CA GLY A 189 4.74 0.40 -7.70
C GLY A 189 6.14 -0.15 -7.83
N TRP A 190 6.29 -1.11 -8.74
CA TRP A 190 7.57 -1.74 -9.00
C TRP A 190 7.66 -2.28 -10.43
N LYS A 191 8.89 -2.60 -10.85
CA LYS A 191 9.20 -3.27 -12.10
C LYS A 191 10.38 -4.23 -11.89
N GLN A 192 10.21 -5.49 -12.26
CA GLN A 192 11.31 -6.45 -12.25
C GLN A 192 12.36 -6.10 -13.30
N THR A 193 13.63 -6.13 -12.91
CA THR A 193 14.78 -5.83 -13.79
C THR A 193 15.75 -7.00 -13.92
N ALA A 194 15.79 -7.91 -12.94
CA ALA A 194 16.49 -9.20 -13.01
C ALA A 194 15.82 -10.22 -12.08
N GLU A 195 16.37 -11.43 -11.97
CA GLU A 195 15.91 -12.40 -10.97
C GLU A 195 15.96 -11.78 -9.57
N ASN A 196 14.84 -11.84 -8.86
CA ASN A 196 14.68 -11.29 -7.51
C ASN A 196 15.17 -9.84 -7.34
N THR A 197 15.18 -9.06 -8.43
CA THR A 197 15.66 -7.67 -8.45
C THR A 197 14.62 -6.78 -9.10
N PHE A 198 14.27 -5.70 -8.41
CA PHE A 198 13.15 -4.84 -8.76
C PHE A 198 13.54 -3.37 -8.62
N LEU A 199 13.07 -2.54 -9.55
CA LEU A 199 12.92 -1.11 -9.29
C LEU A 199 11.62 -0.89 -8.53
N VAL A 200 11.65 -0.08 -7.48
CA VAL A 200 10.51 0.23 -6.61
C VAL A 200 10.32 1.75 -6.57
N TRP A 201 9.13 2.20 -6.95
CA TRP A 201 8.71 3.58 -6.85
C TRP A 201 8.00 3.82 -5.53
N TYR A 202 8.39 4.88 -4.84
CA TYR A 202 7.80 5.28 -3.56
C TYR A 202 7.66 6.79 -3.49
N GLN A 203 6.74 7.25 -2.65
CA GLN A 203 6.46 8.64 -2.39
C GLN A 203 7.17 9.14 -1.15
N GLY A 204 7.50 10.43 -1.18
CA GLY A 204 7.88 11.23 -0.02
C GLY A 204 7.11 12.56 -0.02
N CYS A 205 6.79 13.03 1.18
CA CYS A 205 6.05 14.26 1.43
C CYS A 205 4.64 14.39 0.84
N ASP A 206 4.03 13.29 0.35
CA ASP A 206 2.86 13.31 -0.54
C ASP A 206 3.01 14.31 -1.71
N SER A 207 4.23 14.47 -2.22
CA SER A 207 4.56 15.53 -3.20
C SER A 207 5.70 15.18 -4.15
N THR A 208 6.41 14.09 -3.88
CA THR A 208 7.59 13.68 -4.63
C THR A 208 7.62 12.16 -4.77
N MET A 209 8.23 11.68 -5.84
CA MET A 209 8.47 10.26 -6.11
C MET A 209 9.97 10.00 -6.10
N GLY A 210 10.39 8.95 -5.41
CA GLY A 210 11.71 8.35 -5.53
C GLY A 210 11.68 7.02 -6.26
N LEU A 211 12.87 6.51 -6.52
CA LEU A 211 13.11 5.19 -7.09
C LEU A 211 14.23 4.52 -6.30
N ALA A 212 14.00 3.29 -5.86
CA ALA A 212 15.00 2.44 -5.23
C ALA A 212 15.16 1.14 -6.02
N GLU A 213 16.35 0.53 -5.95
CA GLU A 213 16.56 -0.85 -6.37
C GLU A 213 16.42 -1.77 -5.15
N LEU A 214 15.62 -2.82 -5.28
CA LEU A 214 15.40 -3.85 -4.27
C LEU A 214 15.92 -5.19 -4.79
N LYS A 215 16.83 -5.81 -4.04
CA LYS A 215 17.32 -7.18 -4.27
C LYS A 215 16.86 -8.07 -3.13
N VAL A 216 16.30 -9.23 -3.47
CA VAL A 216 15.74 -10.17 -2.50
C VAL A 216 16.63 -11.41 -2.43
N TYR A 217 17.08 -11.73 -1.22
CA TYR A 217 17.77 -12.95 -0.88
C TYR A 217 16.90 -13.71 0.12
N PHE A 218 16.09 -14.64 -0.38
CA PHE A 218 15.21 -15.47 0.42
C PHE A 218 15.39 -16.93 -0.01
N SER A 219 15.52 -17.83 0.95
CA SER A 219 15.81 -19.26 0.77
C SER A 219 14.98 -20.10 1.72
#